data_AF-D8M878-F1
#
_entry.id   AF-D8M878-F1
#
_cell.length_a   1.000
_cell.length_b   1.000
_cell.length_c   1.000
_cell.angle_alpha   90.00
_cell.angle_beta   90.00
_cell.angle_gamma   90.00
#
_symmetry.space_group_name_H-M   'P 1'
#
loop_
_entity.id
_entity.type
_entity.pdbx_description
1 polymer ?
#
loop_
_entity_poly.entity_id
_entity_poly.type
_entity_poly.pdbx_seq_one_letter_code
_entity_poly.pdbx_strand_id
1 'polypeptide(L)'
;MSSREYLKEMGLAVKESKSRGRFLVTEKLIPEGTTIMECMPLSWAVTNECATSICHHCLKSFEKTPCCESAKSMTGNVTNWSAVG
;
A
#
# COMPACT_ATOMS: atom_id res chain seq x y z
N MET A 1 -16.53 -10.47 -4.54
CA MET A 1 -15.69 -11.06 -5.60
C MET A 1 -14.28 -11.18 -5.06
N SER A 2 -13.66 -12.35 -5.10
CA SER A 2 -12.28 -12.54 -4.65
C SER A 2 -11.30 -12.10 -5.75
N SER A 3 -10.09 -11.69 -5.37
CA SER A 3 -9.05 -11.30 -6.34
C SER A 3 -8.72 -12.42 -7.34
N ARG A 4 -8.87 -13.68 -6.92
CA ARG A 4 -8.64 -14.85 -7.79
C ARG A 4 -9.68 -14.97 -8.90
N GLU A 5 -10.95 -14.69 -8.60
CA GLU A 5 -12.03 -14.72 -9.58
C GLU A 5 -11.89 -13.59 -10.59
N TYR A 6 -11.56 -12.38 -10.12
CA TYR A 6 -11.29 -11.22 -10.96
C TYR A 6 -10.13 -11.44 -11.94
N LEU A 7 -9.01 -11.98 -11.45
CA LEU A 7 -7.86 -12.30 -12.30
C LEU A 7 -8.24 -13.32 -13.39
N LYS A 8 -9.06 -14.33 -13.05
CA LYS A 8 -9.52 -15.34 -14.01
C LYS A 8 -10.40 -14.72 -15.10
N GLU A 9 -11.30 -13.81 -14.73
CA GLU A 9 -12.17 -13.09 -15.70
C GLU A 9 -11.35 -12.24 -16.68
N MET A 10 -10.33 -11.54 -16.18
CA MET A 10 -9.39 -10.75 -16.99
C MET A 10 -8.45 -11.61 -17.86
N GLY A 11 -8.45 -12.93 -17.70
CA GLY A 11 -7.52 -13.81 -18.40
C GLY A 11 -6.08 -13.73 -17.87
N LEU A 12 -5.92 -13.31 -16.61
CA LEU A 12 -4.65 -13.26 -15.90
C LEU A 12 -4.44 -14.55 -15.10
N ALA A 13 -3.24 -15.11 -15.23
CA ALA A 13 -2.82 -16.32 -14.54
C ALA A 13 -1.55 -16.07 -13.73
N VAL A 14 -1.43 -16.73 -12.59
CA VAL A 14 -0.17 -16.78 -11.83
C VAL A 14 0.68 -17.90 -12.41
N LYS A 15 1.89 -17.58 -12.88
CA LYS A 15 2.93 -18.54 -13.24
C LYS A 15 4.11 -18.42 -12.28
N GLU A 16 4.95 -19.44 -12.25
CA GLU A 16 6.17 -19.44 -11.46
C GLU A 16 7.40 -19.79 -12.29
N SER A 17 8.56 -19.25 -11.91
CA SER A 17 9.84 -19.62 -12.49
C SER A 17 10.93 -19.58 -11.43
N LYS A 18 11.96 -20.41 -11.60
CA LYS A 18 13.07 -20.51 -10.63
C LYS A 18 13.84 -19.20 -10.43
N SER A 19 13.88 -18.34 -11.45
CA SER A 19 14.64 -17.08 -11.41
C SER A 19 13.81 -15.88 -10.95
N ARG A 20 12.47 -15.93 -10.99
CA ARG A 20 11.60 -14.78 -10.69
C ARG A 20 10.54 -15.04 -9.62
N GLY A 21 10.45 -16.27 -9.11
CA GLY A 21 9.35 -16.67 -8.24
C GLY A 21 8.01 -16.63 -8.98
N ARG A 22 6.96 -16.15 -8.31
CA ARG A 22 5.60 -16.06 -8.84
C ARG A 22 5.34 -14.72 -9.52
N PHE A 23 4.69 -14.74 -10.67
CA PHE A 23 4.37 -13.57 -11.45
C PHE A 23 3.02 -13.73 -12.16
N LEU A 24 2.38 -12.61 -12.47
CA LEU A 24 1.15 -12.58 -13.25
C LEU A 24 1.47 -12.52 -14.74
N VAL A 25 0.73 -13.26 -15.54
CA VAL A 25 0.77 -13.25 -17.01
C VAL A 25 -0.63 -13.18 -17.59
N THR A 26 -0.75 -12.60 -18.78
CA THR A 26 -1.97 -12.66 -19.60
C THR A 26 -1.67 -13.43 -20.88
N GLU A 27 -2.65 -14.20 -21.36
CA GLU A 27 -2.61 -14.80 -22.71
C GLU A 27 -3.34 -13.93 -23.74
N LYS A 28 -4.07 -12.90 -23.27
CA LYS A 28 -4.79 -11.93 -24.10
C LYS A 28 -3.99 -10.64 -24.22
N LEU A 29 -4.12 -9.99 -25.36
CA LEU A 29 -3.58 -8.64 -25.57
C LEU A 29 -4.33 -7.66 -24.66
N ILE A 30 -3.60 -6.88 -23.87
CA ILE A 30 -4.16 -5.83 -23.01
C ILE A 30 -3.93 -4.50 -23.75
N PRO A 31 -4.99 -3.79 -24.18
CA PRO A 31 -4.86 -2.48 -24.79
C PRO A 31 -4.18 -1.48 -23.85
N GLU A 32 -3.47 -0.53 -24.43
CA GLU A 32 -2.87 0.56 -23.67
C GLU A 32 -3.93 1.34 -22.86
N GLY A 33 -3.57 1.75 -21.65
CA GLY A 33 -4.47 2.47 -20.74
C GLY A 33 -5.47 1.58 -19.98
N THR A 34 -5.47 0.26 -20.18
CA THR A 34 -6.36 -0.65 -19.43
C THR A 34 -5.90 -0.79 -17.98
N THR A 35 -6.79 -0.50 -17.02
CA THR A 35 -6.57 -0.81 -15.60
C THR A 35 -6.64 -2.32 -15.40
N ILE A 36 -5.52 -2.93 -15.01
CA ILE A 36 -5.39 -4.39 -14.84
C ILE A 36 -5.95 -4.86 -13.49
N MET A 37 -5.76 -4.08 -12.42
CA MET A 37 -6.22 -4.43 -11.08
C MET A 37 -6.32 -3.18 -10.22
N GLU A 38 -7.37 -3.13 -9.41
CA GLU A 38 -7.48 -2.23 -8.27
C GLU A 38 -7.40 -3.08 -7.00
N CYS A 39 -6.55 -2.67 -6.05
CA CYS A 39 -6.36 -3.40 -4.81
C CYS A 39 -6.34 -2.42 -3.64
N MET A 40 -7.22 -2.66 -2.67
CA MET A 40 -7.14 -1.99 -1.39
C MET A 40 -6.07 -2.68 -0.53
N PRO A 41 -5.14 -1.93 0.07
CA PRO A 41 -4.12 -2.52 0.93
C PRO A 41 -4.78 -3.21 2.12
N LEU A 42 -4.27 -4.39 2.50
CA LEU A 42 -4.73 -5.08 3.71
C LEU A 42 -4.45 -4.26 4.97
N SER A 43 -3.29 -3.58 4.99
CA SER A 43 -2.91 -2.60 5.99
C SER A 43 -1.90 -1.64 5.37
N TRP A 44 -1.81 -0.43 5.91
CA TRP A 44 -0.87 0.58 5.46
C TRP A 44 -0.62 1.61 6.58
N ALA A 45 0.46 2.36 6.46
CA ALA A 45 0.81 3.46 7.36
C ALA A 45 1.50 4.59 6.58
N VAL A 46 1.33 5.83 7.05
CA VAL A 46 2.07 6.99 6.53
C VAL A 46 3.51 6.91 7.05
N THR A 47 4.48 7.25 6.20
CA THR A 47 5.89 7.33 6.62
C THR A 47 6.09 8.48 7.60
N ASN A 48 7.13 8.39 8.43
CA ASN A 48 7.37 9.37 9.51
C ASN A 48 7.57 10.79 8.96
N GLU A 49 8.19 10.92 7.78
CA GLU A 49 8.49 12.21 7.14
C GLU A 49 7.23 12.98 6.75
N CYS A 50 6.15 12.25 6.45
CA CYS A 50 4.88 12.81 6.00
C CYS A 50 3.78 12.77 7.07
N ALA A 51 4.08 12.24 8.26
CA ALA A 51 3.09 11.96 9.29
C ALA A 51 2.33 13.20 9.79
N THR A 52 2.94 14.39 9.69
CA THR A 52 2.36 15.68 10.15
C THR A 52 1.63 16.46 9.07
N SER A 53 1.69 16.01 7.82
CA SER A 53 1.14 16.71 6.65
C SER A 53 0.20 15.83 5.82
N ILE A 54 0.10 14.53 6.11
CA ILE A 54 -0.78 13.59 5.41
C ILE A 54 -1.81 13.00 6.37
N CYS A 55 -3.07 12.89 5.93
CA CYS A 55 -4.10 12.19 6.68
C CYS A 55 -3.86 10.68 6.66
N HIS A 56 -3.79 10.07 7.84
CA HIS A 56 -3.54 8.63 8.06
C HIS A 56 -4.71 7.72 7.68
N HIS A 57 -5.82 8.27 7.15
CA HIS A 57 -6.96 7.51 6.65
C HIS A 57 -7.16 7.62 5.14
N CYS A 58 -6.94 8.80 4.56
CA CYS A 58 -7.26 9.07 3.14
C CYS A 58 -6.08 9.59 2.32
N LEU A 59 -4.89 9.70 2.91
CA LEU A 59 -3.65 10.12 2.27
C LEU A 59 -3.66 11.53 1.65
N LYS A 60 -4.71 12.34 1.92
CA LYS A 60 -4.75 13.73 1.49
C LYS A 60 -3.71 14.56 2.24
N SER A 61 -3.08 15.49 1.54
CA SER A 61 -2.13 16.45 2.10
C SER A 61 -2.86 17.63 2.74
N PHE A 62 -2.36 18.09 3.87
CA PHE A 62 -2.82 19.27 4.60
C PHE A 62 -1.59 20.08 5.03
N GLU A 63 -1.76 21.40 5.20
CA GLU A 63 -0.68 22.25 5.75
C GLU A 63 -0.32 21.83 7.19
N LYS A 64 -1.32 21.41 7.98
CA LYS A 64 -1.18 20.77 9.29
C LYS A 64 -2.30 19.76 9.49
N THR A 65 -1.97 18.48 9.65
CA THR A 65 -2.99 17.50 10.04
C THR A 65 -3.29 17.58 11.55
N PRO A 66 -4.58 17.49 11.95
CA PRO A 66 -4.92 17.37 13.36
C PRO A 66 -4.26 16.12 13.94
N CYS A 67 -3.37 16.31 14.90
CA CYS A 67 -2.68 15.21 15.57
C CYS A 67 -3.54 14.69 16.72
N CYS A 68 -3.74 13.36 16.76
CA CYS A 68 -4.48 12.68 17.83
C CYS A 68 -3.86 12.99 19.21
N GLU A 69 -4.65 13.53 20.13
CA GLU A 69 -4.18 13.93 21.46
C GLU A 69 -3.65 12.74 22.28
N SER A 70 -4.28 11.57 22.14
CA SER A 70 -3.84 10.34 22.79
C SER A 70 -2.51 9.80 22.25
N ALA A 71 -2.17 10.11 20.99
CA ALA A 71 -0.88 9.72 20.41
C ALA A 71 0.25 10.70 20.79
N LYS A 72 -0.07 11.96 21.11
CA LYS A 72 0.90 12.97 21.57
C LYS A 72 1.52 12.61 22.92
N SER A 73 0.77 11.97 23.81
CA SER A 73 1.28 11.53 25.13
C SER A 73 2.30 10.39 25.02
N MET A 74 2.27 9.61 23.92
CA MET A 74 3.28 8.59 23.64
C MET A 74 4.57 9.20 23.06
N THR A 75 4.47 10.29 22.28
CA THR A 75 5.64 11.00 21.73
C THR A 75 6.46 11.76 22.78
N GLY A 76 5.95 11.94 24.00
CA GLY A 76 6.73 12.45 25.15
C GLY A 76 7.89 11.53 25.60
N ASN A 77 7.97 10.32 25.05
CA ASN A 77 9.05 9.34 25.29
C ASN A 77 9.75 8.85 24.01
N VAL A 78 9.52 9.47 22.85
CA VAL A 78 10.11 9.03 21.56
C VAL A 78 11.18 10.03 21.09
N THR A 79 12.19 10.25 21.92
CA THR A 79 13.49 10.81 21.49
C THR A 79 14.57 9.74 21.32
N ASN A 80 14.27 8.45 21.48
CA ASN A 80 15.24 7.36 21.32
C ASN A 80 14.73 6.20 20.46
N TRP A 81 14.50 6.44 19.17
CA TRP A 81 14.50 5.36 18.16
C TRP A 81 15.57 5.62 17.10
N SER A 82 16.71 6.17 17.52
CA SER A 82 17.98 5.91 16.84
C SER A 82 18.61 4.66 17.47
N ALA A 83 18.93 3.69 16.62
CA ALA A 83 19.64 2.44 16.94
C ALA A 83 18.86 1.36 17.71
N VAL A 84 18.14 0.53 16.94
CA VAL A 84 18.22 -0.92 17.15
C VAL A 84 18.70 -1.48 15.81
N GLY A 85 19.85 -2.16 15.83
CA GLY A 85 20.67 -2.49 14.65
C GLY A 85 20.13 -3.58 13.74
#